data_AF-A0A843FF65-F1
#
_entry.id   AF-A0A843FF65-F1
#
_cell.length_a   1.000
_cell.length_b   1.000
_cell.length_c   1.000
_cell.angle_alpha   90.00
_cell.angle_beta   90.00
_cell.angle_gamma   90.00
#
_symmetry.space_group_name_H-M   'P 1'
#
loop_
_entity.id
_entity.type
_entity.pdbx_description
1 polymer ?
#
loop_
_entity_poly.entity_id
_entity_poly.type
_entity_poly.pdbx_seq_one_letter_code
_entity_poly.pdbx_strand_id
1 'polypeptide(L)'
;FKDIGFAYMSYNAFPSDIKYNVLLVKFNQSPDDFKNSLDDSVEYLSFTKQSEHVSVSQFNEEMAQHKMIGDVFPIVFILVTFLTLLTSMTRIISHQRTQIGVLKAVGYKNRTIILHFMSYGFWLVLAGAILGLILGPMIIPNLFYPTMTYRYSLPEWNPGFDISFVVVAALMVLSSLLVSYLAARNISKENPANTMRPKAPNISSSGFLEKSSLWNRLNFNLRWNYRDAKRNKFRALMAIVGVMGCVALLVSAFGMNDSMDNLKTWEYDDISHFESKLIINNGASLSDIDDVRKDVNGHTIMEQAIEIKAQGNEKTASLLILNDTNLISQTDKNKNPLSLSNTDISLSAKMAESLNVGVGDTIKWHVIGSDDWVECKITNIHGEPLSQGIILSSDKLDELGLNFTPTSIITSQNVDKEYDSIKSVTTLSEMKENWDEMSGSIMMMVSILIFFAVLLAIVVLYNLGILSFTEIEREIATLKVLGFKTGDLRKLLLTQNIIFTAIGFILGIPLGFYLMTLMMDAAGESLYYIPSLTLENIILSGVITFAVSIVVNLLFSSKIKNLNMVEALKDVE
;
A
#
# COMPACT_ATOMS: atom_id res chain seq x y z
N PHE A 1 -13.07 -27.16 -7.97
CA PHE A 1 -13.92 -26.83 -6.80
C PHE A 1 -15.44 -26.79 -7.05
N LYS A 2 -15.98 -26.98 -8.27
CA LYS A 2 -17.45 -26.93 -8.50
C LYS A 2 -18.24 -28.08 -7.84
N ASP A 3 -17.59 -29.18 -7.48
CA ASP A 3 -18.26 -30.41 -7.01
C ASP A 3 -17.90 -30.81 -5.55
N ILE A 4 -17.21 -29.94 -4.80
CA ILE A 4 -16.81 -30.21 -3.40
C ILE A 4 -17.48 -29.17 -2.51
N GLY A 5 -18.21 -29.63 -1.49
CA GLY A 5 -18.89 -28.76 -0.53
C GLY A 5 -18.79 -29.32 0.89
N PHE A 6 -19.03 -28.47 1.88
CA PHE A 6 -19.08 -28.83 3.29
C PHE A 6 -20.53 -28.78 3.77
N ALA A 7 -20.91 -29.75 4.58
CA ALA A 7 -22.21 -29.80 5.24
C ALA A 7 -22.03 -29.63 6.75
N TYR A 8 -22.71 -28.66 7.33
CA TYR A 8 -22.81 -28.54 8.78
C TYR A 8 -23.83 -29.54 9.28
N MET A 9 -23.37 -30.54 10.04
CA MET A 9 -24.21 -31.56 10.63
C MET A 9 -24.19 -31.39 12.15
N SER A 10 -25.37 -31.39 12.78
CA SER A 10 -25.43 -31.45 14.24
C SER A 10 -24.85 -32.78 14.72
N TYR A 11 -24.16 -32.79 15.86
CA TYR A 11 -23.63 -34.01 16.47
C TYR A 11 -24.65 -35.18 16.50
N ASN A 12 -25.89 -34.90 16.87
CA ASN A 12 -26.97 -35.89 16.96
C ASN A 12 -27.38 -36.52 15.62
N ALA A 13 -27.01 -35.91 14.50
CA ALA A 13 -27.34 -36.40 13.16
C ALA A 13 -26.20 -37.23 12.55
N PHE A 14 -25.03 -37.30 13.21
CA PHE A 14 -23.90 -38.07 12.72
C PHE A 14 -24.08 -39.56 13.05
N PRO A 15 -23.90 -40.49 12.09
CA PRO A 15 -24.27 -41.89 12.26
C PRO A 15 -23.31 -42.72 13.14
N SER A 16 -22.23 -42.13 13.65
CA SER A 16 -21.21 -42.82 14.46
C SER A 16 -20.62 -41.91 15.54
N ASP A 17 -20.01 -42.52 16.56
CA ASP A 17 -19.21 -41.78 17.55
C ASP A 17 -18.03 -41.08 16.87
N ILE A 18 -18.10 -39.76 16.77
CA ILE A 18 -17.02 -38.93 16.22
C ILE A 18 -15.91 -38.83 17.25
N LYS A 19 -14.70 -39.25 16.88
CA LYS A 19 -13.49 -38.89 17.62
C LYS A 19 -13.08 -37.48 17.24
N TYR A 20 -13.19 -36.55 18.17
CA TYR A 20 -12.67 -35.20 18.00
C TYR A 20 -11.14 -35.24 17.95
N ASN A 21 -10.54 -34.73 16.89
CA ASN A 21 -9.09 -34.57 16.75
C ASN A 21 -8.62 -33.16 17.14
N VAL A 22 -9.54 -32.21 17.30
CA VAL A 22 -9.28 -30.83 17.74
C VAL A 22 -10.34 -30.41 18.75
N LEU A 23 -9.92 -29.85 19.88
CA LEU A 23 -10.79 -29.28 20.89
C LEU A 23 -10.60 -27.75 20.91
N LEU A 24 -11.68 -27.02 20.59
CA LEU A 24 -11.72 -25.57 20.72
C LEU A 24 -12.20 -25.23 22.13
N VAL A 25 -11.30 -24.78 22.99
CA VAL A 25 -11.59 -24.49 24.40
C VAL A 25 -11.58 -23.00 24.65
N LYS A 26 -12.64 -22.50 25.29
CA LYS A 26 -12.69 -21.13 25.81
C LYS A 26 -12.44 -21.15 27.31
N PHE A 27 -11.45 -20.39 27.76
CA PHE A 27 -11.02 -20.31 29.15
C PHE A 27 -10.89 -18.85 29.60
N ASN A 28 -10.88 -18.61 30.91
CA ASN A 28 -10.85 -17.25 31.49
C ASN A 28 -9.46 -16.80 31.97
N GLN A 29 -8.49 -17.72 32.03
CA GLN A 29 -7.12 -17.46 32.48
C GLN A 29 -6.16 -17.14 31.32
N SER A 30 -4.88 -16.85 31.60
CA SER A 30 -3.88 -16.68 30.54
C SER A 30 -3.77 -17.98 29.72
N PRO A 31 -3.53 -17.91 28.39
CA PRO A 31 -3.25 -19.09 27.58
C PRO A 31 -2.12 -19.95 28.15
N ASP A 32 -1.09 -19.33 28.72
CA ASP A 32 0.05 -20.06 29.29
C ASP A 32 -0.34 -20.76 30.60
N ASP A 33 -1.15 -20.11 31.45
CA ASP A 33 -1.67 -20.74 32.68
C ASP A 33 -2.62 -21.91 32.36
N PHE A 34 -3.40 -21.79 31.28
CA PHE A 34 -4.24 -22.86 30.77
C PHE A 34 -3.45 -24.00 30.18
N LYS A 35 -2.42 -23.72 29.38
CA LYS A 35 -1.49 -24.73 28.87
C LYS A 35 -0.87 -25.51 30.04
N ASN A 36 -0.33 -24.82 31.04
CA ASN A 36 0.27 -25.47 32.22
C ASN A 36 -0.74 -26.35 33.00
N SER A 37 -1.99 -25.90 33.13
CA SER A 37 -3.03 -26.71 33.79
C SER A 37 -3.45 -27.93 32.96
N LEU A 38 -3.39 -27.80 31.63
CA LEU A 38 -3.74 -28.84 30.68
C LEU A 38 -2.65 -29.92 30.62
N ASP A 39 -1.37 -29.51 30.64
CA ASP A 39 -0.19 -30.38 30.66
C ASP A 39 -0.25 -31.41 31.79
N ASP A 40 -0.77 -31.01 32.96
CA ASP A 40 -0.92 -31.89 34.12
C ASP A 40 -2.18 -32.79 34.06
N SER A 41 -3.14 -32.51 33.18
CA SER A 41 -4.50 -33.05 33.26
C SER A 41 -4.91 -33.95 32.09
N VAL A 42 -4.40 -33.71 30.88
CA VAL A 42 -4.85 -34.39 29.66
C VAL A 42 -3.67 -34.56 28.71
N GLU A 43 -3.51 -35.74 28.11
CA GLU A 43 -2.58 -35.94 26.99
C GLU A 43 -3.16 -35.28 25.73
N TYR A 44 -2.40 -34.38 25.13
CA TYR A 44 -2.78 -33.70 23.89
C TYR A 44 -1.55 -33.55 22.98
N LEU A 45 -1.80 -33.42 21.67
CA LEU A 45 -0.74 -33.43 20.66
C LEU A 45 -0.08 -32.05 20.50
N SER A 46 -0.89 -30.99 20.48
CA SER A 46 -0.40 -29.61 20.47
C SER A 46 -1.41 -28.64 21.07
N PHE A 47 -0.89 -27.54 21.62
CA PHE A 47 -1.69 -26.43 22.12
C PHE A 47 -1.33 -25.18 21.32
N THR A 48 -2.24 -24.73 20.47
CA THR A 48 -2.06 -23.53 19.67
C THR A 48 -3.00 -22.43 20.15
N LYS A 49 -2.46 -21.24 20.42
CA LYS A 49 -3.29 -20.08 20.76
C LYS A 49 -4.14 -19.70 19.56
N GLN A 50 -5.36 -19.21 19.77
CA GLN A 50 -6.22 -18.77 18.67
C GLN A 50 -5.51 -17.74 17.77
N SER A 51 -4.73 -16.83 18.36
CA SER A 51 -3.97 -15.80 17.63
C SER A 51 -2.82 -16.35 16.78
N GLU A 52 -2.33 -17.54 17.10
CA GLU A 52 -1.20 -18.19 16.42
C GLU A 52 -1.66 -19.22 15.39
N HIS A 53 -2.93 -19.63 15.45
CA HIS A 53 -3.50 -20.53 14.46
C HIS A 53 -3.46 -19.90 13.07
N VAL A 54 -2.87 -20.60 12.09
CA VAL A 54 -2.58 -20.09 10.73
C VAL A 54 -3.77 -19.39 10.08
N SER A 55 -4.96 -20.00 10.11
CA SER A 55 -6.16 -19.40 9.50
C SER A 55 -6.60 -18.09 10.16
N VAL A 56 -6.29 -17.90 11.45
CA VAL A 56 -6.65 -16.69 12.20
C VAL A 56 -5.55 -15.64 12.07
N SER A 57 -4.27 -16.05 12.19
CA SER A 57 -3.14 -15.13 12.05
C SER A 57 -3.08 -14.54 10.65
N GLN A 58 -3.20 -15.35 9.59
CA GLN A 58 -3.21 -14.86 8.20
C GLN A 58 -4.37 -13.89 7.94
N PHE A 59 -5.57 -14.20 8.45
CA PHE A 59 -6.72 -13.29 8.30
C PHE A 59 -6.50 -11.97 9.06
N ASN A 60 -5.93 -12.03 10.26
CA ASN A 60 -5.59 -10.83 11.03
C ASN A 60 -4.48 -10.00 10.38
N GLU A 61 -3.47 -10.64 9.79
CA GLU A 61 -2.38 -10.00 9.06
C GLU A 61 -2.91 -9.32 7.79
N GLU A 62 -3.77 -9.97 7.00
CA GLU A 62 -4.42 -9.35 5.84
C GLU A 62 -5.31 -8.17 6.27
N MET A 63 -6.08 -8.33 7.36
CA MET A 63 -6.88 -7.24 7.91
C MET A 63 -6.01 -6.07 8.39
N ALA A 64 -4.87 -6.34 9.03
CA ALA A 64 -3.91 -5.32 9.46
C ALA A 64 -3.30 -4.60 8.25
N GLN A 65 -2.95 -5.34 7.20
CA GLN A 65 -2.46 -4.77 5.94
C GLN A 65 -3.51 -3.85 5.31
N HIS A 66 -4.75 -4.32 5.14
CA HIS A 66 -5.87 -3.52 4.59
C HIS A 66 -6.14 -2.28 5.43
N LYS A 67 -6.10 -2.41 6.76
CA LYS A 67 -6.24 -1.28 7.69
C LYS A 67 -5.11 -0.27 7.50
N MET A 68 -3.86 -0.72 7.37
CA MET A 68 -2.71 0.14 7.13
C MET A 68 -2.88 0.93 5.82
N ILE A 69 -3.36 0.29 4.75
CA ILE A 69 -3.70 0.98 3.49
C ILE A 69 -4.76 2.06 3.75
N GLY A 70 -5.83 1.70 4.45
CA GLY A 70 -6.93 2.58 4.80
C GLY A 70 -6.53 3.77 5.70
N ASP A 71 -5.51 3.62 6.54
CA ASP A 71 -5.03 4.66 7.44
C ASP A 71 -4.02 5.60 6.77
N VAL A 72 -3.12 5.07 5.93
CA VAL A 72 -2.03 5.82 5.31
C VAL A 72 -2.52 6.70 4.15
N PHE A 73 -3.36 6.16 3.26
CA PHE A 73 -3.79 6.86 2.04
C PHE A 73 -4.53 8.17 2.31
N PRO A 74 -5.54 8.21 3.21
CA PRO A 74 -6.29 9.44 3.49
C PRO A 74 -5.44 10.59 4.01
N ILE A 75 -4.29 10.33 4.65
CA ILE A 75 -3.39 11.40 5.13
C ILE A 75 -2.98 12.31 3.97
N VAL A 76 -2.67 11.74 2.81
CA VAL A 76 -2.31 12.51 1.61
C VAL A 76 -3.52 13.32 1.11
N PHE A 77 -4.70 12.71 1.04
CA PHE A 77 -5.94 13.40 0.64
C PHE A 77 -6.28 14.56 1.58
N ILE A 78 -6.17 14.35 2.90
CA ILE A 78 -6.44 15.35 3.93
C ILE A 78 -5.47 16.52 3.80
N LEU A 79 -4.17 16.24 3.67
CA LEU A 79 -3.14 17.26 3.51
C LEU A 79 -3.41 18.12 2.26
N VAL A 80 -3.65 17.47 1.12
CA VAL A 80 -3.96 18.14 -0.13
C VAL A 80 -5.28 18.94 -0.05
N THR A 81 -6.30 18.39 0.60
CA THR A 81 -7.59 19.07 0.82
C THR A 81 -7.41 20.34 1.64
N PHE A 82 -6.60 20.32 2.70
CA PHE A 82 -6.34 21.52 3.50
C PHE A 82 -5.52 22.56 2.75
N LEU A 83 -4.51 22.16 1.99
CA LEU A 83 -3.74 23.09 1.16
C LEU A 83 -4.60 23.73 0.07
N THR A 84 -5.46 22.94 -0.59
CA THR A 84 -6.39 23.45 -1.62
C THR A 84 -7.46 24.35 -1.02
N LEU A 85 -8.01 24.02 0.16
CA LEU A 85 -8.97 24.86 0.86
C LEU A 85 -8.33 26.19 1.30
N LEU A 86 -7.14 26.15 1.89
CA LEU A 86 -6.42 27.34 2.35
C LEU A 86 -6.16 28.33 1.21
N THR A 87 -5.69 27.84 0.07
CA THR A 87 -5.40 28.69 -1.10
C THR A 87 -6.67 29.21 -1.77
N SER A 88 -7.67 28.36 -1.93
CA SER A 88 -8.97 28.77 -2.49
C SER A 88 -9.61 29.86 -1.64
N MET A 89 -9.63 29.70 -0.31
CA MET A 89 -10.16 30.72 0.59
C MET A 89 -9.34 32.00 0.57
N THR A 90 -8.01 31.91 0.60
CA THR A 90 -7.13 33.09 0.51
C THR A 90 -7.38 33.86 -0.79
N ARG A 91 -7.62 33.15 -1.89
CA ARG A 91 -7.93 33.73 -3.20
C ARG A 91 -9.30 34.41 -3.23
N ILE A 92 -10.35 33.75 -2.77
CA ILE A 92 -11.71 34.33 -2.71
C ILE A 92 -11.70 35.61 -1.87
N ILE A 93 -11.04 35.56 -0.72
CA ILE A 93 -10.89 36.70 0.19
C ILE A 93 -10.11 37.84 -0.47
N SER A 94 -9.04 37.52 -1.21
CA SER A 94 -8.26 38.52 -1.93
C SER A 94 -9.07 39.17 -3.05
N HIS A 95 -9.91 38.41 -3.75
CA HIS A 95 -10.79 38.91 -4.81
C HIS A 95 -11.90 39.82 -4.26
N GLN A 96 -12.38 39.55 -3.04
CA GLN A 96 -13.42 40.33 -2.36
C GLN A 96 -12.83 41.37 -1.38
N ARG A 97 -11.54 41.70 -1.48
CA ARG A 97 -10.84 42.55 -0.50
C ARG A 97 -11.43 43.95 -0.39
N THR A 98 -11.82 44.56 -1.51
CA THR A 98 -12.52 45.86 -1.55
C THR A 98 -13.88 45.80 -0.88
N GLN A 99 -14.67 44.75 -1.16
CA GLN A 99 -15.98 44.52 -0.54
C GLN A 99 -15.84 44.36 0.99
N ILE A 100 -14.84 43.61 1.45
CA ILE A 100 -14.50 43.47 2.88
C ILE A 100 -14.18 44.85 3.49
N GLY A 101 -13.41 45.68 2.78
CA GLY A 101 -13.09 47.04 3.21
C GLY A 101 -14.33 47.92 3.39
N VAL A 102 -15.26 47.88 2.43
CA VAL A 102 -16.54 48.59 2.51
C VAL A 102 -17.37 48.11 3.70
N LEU A 103 -17.48 46.79 3.91
CA LEU A 103 -18.20 46.24 5.07
C LEU A 103 -17.60 46.70 6.40
N LYS A 104 -16.26 46.71 6.52
CA LYS A 104 -15.60 47.23 7.72
C LYS A 104 -15.86 48.73 7.93
N ALA A 105 -15.85 49.53 6.86
CA ALA A 105 -16.12 50.97 6.93
C ALA A 105 -17.56 51.28 7.33
N VAL A 106 -18.52 50.44 6.93
CA VAL A 106 -19.93 50.51 7.34
C VAL A 106 -20.13 50.11 8.82
N GLY A 107 -19.14 49.46 9.45
CA GLY A 107 -19.17 49.11 10.87
C GLY A 107 -19.36 47.61 11.17
N TYR A 108 -19.26 46.73 10.15
CA TYR A 108 -19.29 45.28 10.40
C TYR A 108 -18.08 44.84 11.24
N LYS A 109 -18.35 44.06 12.29
CA LYS A 109 -17.30 43.50 13.16
C LYS A 109 -16.46 42.48 12.39
N ASN A 110 -15.15 42.47 12.64
CA ASN A 110 -14.21 41.49 12.06
C ASN A 110 -14.66 40.04 12.26
N ARG A 111 -15.26 39.71 13.42
CA ARG A 111 -15.77 38.36 13.70
C ARG A 111 -16.87 37.94 12.72
N THR A 112 -17.78 38.85 12.35
CA THR A 112 -18.87 38.56 11.40
C THR A 112 -18.31 38.26 10.01
N ILE A 113 -17.31 39.03 9.57
CA ILE A 113 -16.63 38.82 8.28
C ILE A 113 -15.90 37.46 8.28
N ILE A 114 -15.16 37.15 9.35
CA ILE A 114 -14.46 35.86 9.47
C ILE A 114 -15.46 34.68 9.44
N LEU A 115 -16.57 34.76 10.18
CA LEU A 115 -17.59 33.71 10.21
C LEU A 115 -18.23 33.49 8.83
N HIS A 116 -18.46 34.56 8.07
CA HIS A 116 -18.95 34.46 6.70
C HIS A 116 -17.99 33.64 5.83
N PHE A 117 -16.68 33.92 5.86
CA PHE A 117 -15.71 33.15 5.07
C PHE A 117 -15.50 31.72 5.60
N MET A 118 -15.54 31.52 6.92
CA MET A 118 -15.49 30.18 7.51
C MET A 118 -16.68 29.30 7.08
N SER A 119 -17.85 29.91 6.86
CA SER A 119 -19.05 29.17 6.42
C SER A 119 -18.89 28.54 5.03
N TYR A 120 -18.13 29.18 4.12
CA TYR A 120 -17.85 28.60 2.81
C TYR A 120 -17.09 27.27 2.93
N GLY A 121 -16.01 27.24 3.73
CA GLY A 121 -15.25 26.01 3.96
C GLY A 121 -16.07 24.96 4.69
N PHE A 122 -16.84 25.36 5.69
CA PHE A 122 -17.69 24.46 6.48
C PHE A 122 -18.71 23.70 5.63
N TRP A 123 -19.54 24.40 4.86
CA TRP A 123 -20.61 23.76 4.09
C TRP A 123 -20.08 22.86 2.98
N LEU A 124 -18.97 23.24 2.35
CA LEU A 124 -18.31 22.41 1.32
C LEU A 124 -17.80 21.10 1.90
N VAL A 125 -17.07 21.17 3.02
CA VAL A 125 -16.51 19.96 3.65
C VAL A 125 -17.59 19.13 4.33
N LEU A 126 -18.62 19.75 4.90
CA LEU A 126 -19.77 19.03 5.47
C LEU A 126 -20.52 18.23 4.40
N ALA A 127 -20.80 18.83 3.25
CA ALA A 127 -21.45 18.12 2.15
C ALA A 127 -20.60 16.94 1.65
N GLY A 128 -19.29 17.14 1.47
CA GLY A 128 -18.36 16.07 1.11
C GLY A 128 -18.29 14.96 2.14
N ALA A 129 -18.27 15.31 3.43
CA ALA A 129 -18.24 14.36 4.54
C ALA A 129 -19.52 13.51 4.60
N ILE A 130 -20.71 14.13 4.44
CA ILE A 130 -21.99 13.41 4.39
C ILE A 130 -22.03 12.47 3.18
N LEU A 131 -21.61 12.94 2.00
CA LEU A 131 -21.54 12.09 0.82
C LEU A 131 -20.57 10.92 1.00
N GLY A 132 -19.40 11.15 1.60
CA GLY A 132 -18.43 10.10 1.91
C GLY A 132 -18.98 9.06 2.89
N LEU A 133 -19.67 9.50 3.95
CA LEU A 133 -20.30 8.61 4.94
C LEU A 133 -21.43 7.76 4.36
N ILE A 134 -22.10 8.22 3.30
CA ILE A 134 -23.17 7.47 2.62
C ILE A 134 -22.59 6.57 1.53
N LEU A 135 -21.79 7.13 0.61
CA LEU A 135 -21.28 6.42 -0.56
C LEU A 135 -20.20 5.39 -0.20
N GLY A 136 -19.36 5.67 0.80
CA GLY A 136 -18.28 4.78 1.21
C GLY A 136 -18.80 3.39 1.62
N PRO A 137 -19.65 3.28 2.65
CA PRO A 137 -20.23 2.01 3.08
C PRO A 137 -21.14 1.35 2.03
N MET A 138 -21.72 2.12 1.11
CA MET A 138 -22.59 1.59 0.06
C MET A 138 -21.80 0.96 -1.11
N ILE A 139 -20.64 1.52 -1.45
CA ILE A 139 -19.88 1.14 -2.65
C ILE A 139 -18.73 0.19 -2.30
N ILE A 140 -17.93 0.53 -1.29
CA ILE A 140 -16.65 -0.18 -1.02
C ILE A 140 -16.87 -1.67 -0.68
N PRO A 141 -17.76 -2.07 0.25
CA PRO A 141 -17.94 -3.48 0.57
C PRO A 141 -18.37 -4.32 -0.65
N ASN A 142 -19.24 -3.78 -1.50
CA ASN A 142 -19.73 -4.45 -2.71
C ASN A 142 -18.63 -4.68 -3.76
N LEU A 143 -17.57 -3.87 -3.75
CA LEU A 143 -16.41 -4.08 -4.60
C LEU A 143 -15.49 -5.21 -4.08
N PHE A 144 -15.43 -5.40 -2.76
CA PHE A 144 -14.55 -6.38 -2.12
C PHE A 144 -15.19 -7.76 -1.92
N TYR A 145 -16.50 -7.87 -1.70
CA TYR A 145 -17.12 -9.17 -1.41
C TYR A 145 -16.83 -10.28 -2.43
N PRO A 146 -16.87 -10.04 -3.76
CA PRO A 146 -16.62 -11.10 -4.72
C PRO A 146 -15.22 -11.70 -4.60
N THR A 147 -14.20 -10.86 -4.37
CA THR A 147 -12.81 -11.31 -4.23
C THR A 147 -12.55 -11.95 -2.87
N MET A 148 -13.19 -11.46 -1.81
CA MET A 148 -13.07 -12.02 -0.46
C MET A 148 -13.76 -13.38 -0.29
N THR A 149 -14.92 -13.58 -0.92
CA THR A 149 -15.70 -14.83 -0.80
C THR A 149 -14.98 -16.01 -1.45
N TYR A 150 -14.10 -15.74 -2.42
CA TYR A 150 -13.25 -16.76 -3.02
C TYR A 150 -12.20 -17.30 -2.01
N ARG A 151 -11.64 -16.42 -1.19
CA ARG A 151 -10.57 -16.74 -0.24
C ARG A 151 -11.08 -17.24 1.12
N TYR A 152 -12.17 -16.67 1.61
CA TYR A 152 -12.66 -16.90 2.97
C TYR A 152 -14.09 -17.43 2.99
N SER A 153 -14.26 -18.59 3.63
CA SER A 153 -15.56 -19.18 3.91
C SER A 153 -16.10 -18.67 5.24
N LEU A 154 -16.80 -17.53 5.20
CA LEU A 154 -17.51 -16.98 6.36
C LEU A 154 -19.01 -17.29 6.30
N PRO A 155 -19.69 -17.54 7.44
CA PRO A 155 -21.13 -17.84 7.47
C PRO A 155 -21.98 -16.70 6.89
N GLU A 156 -21.60 -15.46 7.18
CA GLU A 156 -22.26 -14.26 6.68
C GLU A 156 -21.22 -13.16 6.40
N TRP A 157 -21.39 -12.46 5.27
CA TRP A 157 -20.64 -11.26 4.93
C TRP A 157 -21.53 -10.04 5.13
N ASN A 158 -21.25 -9.29 6.20
CA ASN A 158 -21.96 -8.04 6.49
C ASN A 158 -20.97 -6.88 6.56
N PRO A 159 -21.33 -5.70 6.05
CA PRO A 159 -20.43 -4.55 6.09
C PRO A 159 -20.32 -4.07 7.54
N GLY A 160 -19.11 -4.11 8.09
CA GLY A 160 -18.82 -3.52 9.39
C GLY A 160 -18.72 -2.00 9.28
N PHE A 161 -19.37 -1.28 10.21
CA PHE A 161 -19.24 0.17 10.31
C PHE A 161 -18.50 0.55 11.59
N ASP A 162 -17.26 1.01 11.42
CA ASP A 162 -16.45 1.49 12.54
C ASP A 162 -16.76 2.97 12.84
N ILE A 163 -16.84 3.33 14.13
CA ILE A 163 -17.13 4.71 14.53
C ILE A 163 -16.04 5.70 14.10
N SER A 164 -14.81 5.22 13.87
CA SER A 164 -13.68 6.01 13.37
C SER A 164 -14.01 6.75 12.07
N PHE A 165 -14.81 6.18 11.17
CA PHE A 165 -15.26 6.87 9.94
C PHE A 165 -16.00 8.18 10.24
N VAL A 166 -16.91 8.14 11.22
CA VAL A 166 -17.68 9.33 11.65
C VAL A 166 -16.77 10.33 12.34
N VAL A 167 -15.83 9.84 13.17
CA VAL A 167 -14.86 10.69 13.86
C VAL A 167 -13.96 11.41 12.85
N VAL A 168 -13.42 10.72 11.84
CA VAL A 168 -12.59 11.32 10.78
C VAL A 168 -13.39 12.35 9.98
N ALA A 169 -14.63 12.04 9.60
CA ALA A 169 -15.52 12.97 8.92
C ALA A 169 -15.78 14.23 9.76
N ALA A 170 -16.06 14.08 11.06
CA ALA A 170 -16.24 15.21 11.97
C ALA A 170 -14.95 16.04 12.13
N LEU A 171 -13.81 15.38 12.28
CA LEU A 171 -12.50 16.03 12.35
C LEU A 171 -12.17 16.79 11.07
N MET A 172 -12.53 16.27 9.89
CA MET A 172 -12.40 16.98 8.60
C MET A 172 -13.24 18.26 8.58
N VAL A 173 -14.49 18.22 9.05
CA VAL A 173 -15.34 19.41 9.12
C VAL A 173 -14.77 20.44 10.12
N LEU A 174 -14.35 20.00 11.31
CA LEU A 174 -13.77 20.88 12.33
C LEU A 174 -12.44 21.51 11.89
N SER A 175 -11.56 20.74 11.26
CA SER A 175 -10.30 21.23 10.71
C SER A 175 -10.52 22.19 9.54
N SER A 176 -11.57 22.01 8.73
CA SER A 176 -11.91 22.96 7.65
C SER A 176 -12.22 24.37 8.18
N LEU A 177 -12.85 24.46 9.37
CA LEU A 177 -13.08 25.73 10.06
C LEU A 177 -11.76 26.38 10.45
N LEU A 178 -10.82 25.60 11.00
CA LEU A 178 -9.49 26.09 11.37
C LEU A 178 -8.71 26.60 10.15
N VAL A 179 -8.70 25.82 9.06
CA VAL A 179 -8.02 26.20 7.80
C VAL A 179 -8.62 27.48 7.22
N SER A 180 -9.95 27.58 7.18
CA SER A 180 -10.65 28.77 6.69
C SER A 180 -10.42 29.99 7.58
N TYR A 181 -10.33 29.79 8.89
CA TYR A 181 -9.95 30.84 9.85
C TYR A 181 -8.53 31.34 9.60
N LEU A 182 -7.55 30.45 9.39
CA LEU A 182 -6.17 30.82 9.10
C LEU A 182 -6.07 31.65 7.81
N ALA A 183 -6.86 31.30 6.78
CA ALA A 183 -6.97 32.09 5.55
C ALA A 183 -7.51 33.50 5.80
N ALA A 184 -8.58 33.62 6.60
CA ALA A 184 -9.28 34.89 6.85
C ALA A 184 -8.61 35.80 7.89
N ARG A 185 -7.81 35.25 8.80
CA ARG A 185 -7.22 36.01 9.91
C ARG A 185 -6.38 37.19 9.42
N ASN A 186 -5.60 37.01 8.35
CA ASN A 186 -4.69 38.04 7.87
C ASN A 186 -5.43 39.25 7.29
N ILE A 187 -6.52 39.05 6.53
CA ILE A 187 -7.32 40.14 5.97
C ILE A 187 -8.08 40.92 7.06
N SER A 188 -8.49 40.22 8.13
CA SER A 188 -9.27 40.82 9.20
C SER A 188 -8.47 41.86 9.99
N LYS A 189 -7.14 41.70 10.07
CA LYS A 189 -6.23 42.62 10.76
C LYS A 189 -5.90 43.89 9.98
N GLU A 190 -6.17 43.93 8.68
CA GLU A 190 -5.88 45.11 7.86
C GLU A 190 -6.92 46.23 8.08
N ASN A 191 -6.44 47.47 8.12
CA ASN A 191 -7.28 48.66 8.23
C ASN A 191 -8.20 48.82 6.99
N PRO A 192 -9.45 49.31 7.15
CA PRO A 192 -10.42 49.45 6.06
C PRO A 192 -9.88 50.20 4.84
N ALA A 193 -9.16 51.31 5.07
CA ALA A 193 -8.55 52.11 4.02
C ALA A 193 -7.49 51.35 3.20
N ASN A 194 -6.76 50.43 3.84
CA ASN A 194 -5.75 49.61 3.17
C ASN A 194 -6.40 48.46 2.36
N THR A 195 -7.51 47.91 2.86
CA THR A 195 -8.29 46.87 2.16
C THR A 195 -9.02 47.38 0.92
N MET A 196 -9.38 48.67 0.89
CA MET A 196 -10.01 49.29 -0.29
C MET A 196 -9.04 49.57 -1.44
N ARG A 197 -7.73 49.55 -1.21
CA ARG A 197 -6.71 49.74 -2.25
C ARG A 197 -6.31 48.40 -2.88
N PRO A 198 -5.89 48.35 -4.15
CA PRO A 198 -5.27 47.15 -4.71
C PRO A 198 -4.06 46.72 -3.87
N LYS A 199 -3.88 45.40 -3.68
CA LYS A 199 -2.74 44.88 -2.92
C LYS A 199 -1.45 45.15 -3.72
N ALA A 200 -0.49 45.85 -3.12
CA ALA A 200 0.78 46.11 -3.77
C ALA A 200 1.50 44.78 -4.11
N PRO A 201 2.12 44.66 -5.30
CA PRO A 201 2.82 43.44 -5.67
C PRO A 201 4.01 43.20 -4.74
N ASN A 202 4.20 41.95 -4.34
CA ASN A 202 5.34 41.56 -3.51
C ASN A 202 6.65 41.75 -4.31
N ILE A 203 7.54 42.61 -3.83
CA ILE A 203 8.86 42.84 -4.45
C ILE A 203 9.79 41.72 -3.97
N SER A 204 10.28 40.89 -4.91
CA SER A 204 11.27 39.84 -4.62
C SER A 204 12.68 40.43 -4.62
N SER A 205 13.44 40.25 -3.53
CA SER A 205 14.88 40.52 -3.50
C SER A 205 15.65 39.57 -4.43
N SER A 206 16.88 39.91 -4.83
CA SER A 206 17.68 39.02 -5.70
C SER A 206 18.14 37.75 -4.97
N GLY A 207 18.04 36.59 -5.63
CA GLY A 207 18.37 35.28 -5.05
C GLY A 207 19.83 34.86 -5.28
N PHE A 208 20.28 33.81 -4.56
CA PHE A 208 21.60 33.20 -4.79
C PHE A 208 21.77 32.67 -6.22
N LEU A 209 20.74 32.00 -6.76
CA LEU A 209 20.74 31.51 -8.15
C LEU A 209 20.86 32.62 -9.19
N GLU A 210 20.33 33.82 -8.93
CA GLU A 210 20.44 34.95 -9.86
C GLU A 210 21.84 35.56 -9.91
N LYS A 211 22.69 35.25 -8.92
CA LYS A 211 24.09 35.65 -8.85
C LYS A 211 25.05 34.61 -9.45
N SER A 212 24.54 33.43 -9.84
CA SER A 212 25.34 32.35 -10.42
C SER A 212 25.52 32.52 -11.93
N SER A 213 26.64 32.03 -12.47
CA SER A 213 26.91 32.01 -13.92
C SER A 213 25.91 31.16 -14.71
N LEU A 214 25.24 30.21 -14.06
CA LEU A 214 24.16 29.40 -14.64
C LEU A 214 22.93 30.24 -15.00
N TRP A 215 22.68 31.35 -14.29
CA TRP A 215 21.54 32.23 -14.55
C TRP A 215 21.55 32.83 -15.95
N ASN A 216 22.76 33.20 -16.42
CA ASN A 216 22.96 33.81 -17.73
C ASN A 216 22.71 32.82 -18.88
N ARG A 217 22.69 31.50 -18.61
CA ARG A 217 22.36 30.46 -19.60
C ARG A 217 20.87 30.12 -19.68
N LEU A 218 20.06 30.55 -18.70
CA LEU A 218 18.62 30.25 -18.68
C LEU A 218 17.86 31.13 -19.68
N ASN A 219 16.92 30.54 -20.44
CA ASN A 219 16.01 31.29 -21.30
C ASN A 219 15.03 32.15 -20.49
N PHE A 220 14.46 33.16 -21.15
CA PHE A 220 13.51 34.11 -20.54
C PHE A 220 12.40 33.42 -19.72
N ASN A 221 11.78 32.36 -20.28
CA ASN A 221 10.71 31.62 -19.61
C ASN A 221 11.15 31.02 -18.26
N LEU A 222 12.34 30.45 -18.19
CA LEU A 222 12.86 29.84 -16.96
C LEU A 222 13.19 30.90 -15.91
N ARG A 223 13.79 32.03 -16.33
CA ARG A 223 14.07 33.16 -15.43
C ARG A 223 12.78 33.77 -14.87
N TRP A 224 11.77 33.94 -15.72
CA TRP A 224 10.47 34.47 -15.33
C TRP A 224 9.76 33.52 -14.35
N ASN A 225 9.68 32.22 -14.67
CA ASN A 225 9.05 31.22 -13.81
C ASN A 225 9.73 31.08 -12.45
N TYR A 226 11.07 31.14 -12.42
CA TYR A 226 11.81 31.11 -11.16
C TYR A 226 11.49 32.33 -10.27
N ARG A 227 11.50 33.54 -10.86
CA ARG A 227 11.17 34.77 -10.13
C ARG A 227 9.73 34.76 -9.63
N ASP A 228 8.81 34.27 -10.46
CA ASP A 228 7.40 34.17 -10.09
C ASP A 228 7.15 33.12 -8.99
N ALA A 229 7.80 31.95 -9.06
CA ALA A 229 7.76 30.95 -8.01
C ALA A 229 8.33 31.49 -6.68
N LYS A 230 9.40 32.29 -6.73
CA LYS A 230 9.98 32.94 -5.55
C LYS A 230 9.07 34.00 -4.96
N ARG A 231 8.45 34.84 -5.80
CA ARG A 231 7.46 35.84 -5.39
C ARG A 231 6.23 35.20 -4.73
N ASN A 232 5.81 34.04 -5.24
CA ASN A 232 4.61 33.31 -4.82
C ASN A 232 4.92 31.93 -4.22
N LYS A 233 5.85 31.89 -3.25
CA LYS A 233 6.40 30.65 -2.66
C LYS A 233 5.35 29.66 -2.12
N PHE A 234 4.27 30.16 -1.52
CA PHE A 234 3.24 29.30 -0.93
C PHE A 234 2.46 28.52 -2.01
N ARG A 235 2.21 29.17 -3.14
CA ARG A 235 1.57 28.54 -4.30
C ARG A 235 2.48 27.50 -4.94
N ALA A 236 3.76 27.85 -5.15
CA ALA A 236 4.73 26.90 -5.68
C ALA A 236 4.86 25.66 -4.79
N LEU A 237 4.91 25.84 -3.47
CA LEU A 237 4.95 24.74 -2.50
C LEU A 237 3.69 23.88 -2.57
N MET A 238 2.50 24.49 -2.62
CA MET A 238 1.25 23.75 -2.77
C MET A 238 1.23 22.90 -4.04
N ALA A 239 1.65 23.47 -5.17
CA ALA A 239 1.72 22.76 -6.44
C ALA A 239 2.60 21.51 -6.34
N ILE A 240 3.79 21.69 -5.78
CA ILE A 240 4.77 20.62 -5.60
C ILE A 240 4.23 19.57 -4.65
N VAL A 241 3.69 19.96 -3.48
CA VAL A 241 3.18 19.01 -2.48
C VAL A 241 1.95 18.27 -2.98
N GLY A 242 1.06 18.93 -3.72
CA GLY A 242 -0.10 18.31 -4.33
C GLY A 242 0.28 17.25 -5.36
N VAL A 243 1.20 17.58 -6.27
CA VAL A 243 1.69 16.60 -7.26
C VAL A 243 2.50 15.48 -6.58
N MET A 244 3.37 15.83 -5.64
CA MET A 244 4.14 14.87 -4.84
C MET A 244 3.23 13.85 -4.15
N GLY A 245 2.13 14.31 -3.54
CA GLY A 245 1.14 13.42 -2.94
C GLY A 245 0.51 12.47 -3.98
N CYS A 246 0.08 12.98 -5.13
CA CYS A 246 -0.53 12.14 -6.17
C CYS A 246 0.46 11.09 -6.71
N VAL A 247 1.71 11.50 -6.95
CA VAL A 247 2.77 10.60 -7.43
C VAL A 247 3.13 9.59 -6.36
N ALA A 248 3.19 9.98 -5.09
CA ALA A 248 3.45 9.05 -3.99
C ALA A 248 2.36 7.97 -3.93
N LEU A 249 1.09 8.33 -4.07
CA LEU A 249 -0.01 7.37 -4.11
C LEU A 249 0.08 6.44 -5.33
N LEU A 250 0.34 6.98 -6.54
CA LEU A 250 0.50 6.16 -7.75
C LEU A 250 1.67 5.19 -7.64
N VAL A 251 2.85 5.68 -7.23
CA VAL A 251 4.05 4.87 -7.06
C VAL A 251 3.83 3.80 -6.00
N SER A 252 3.15 4.13 -4.89
CA SER A 252 2.86 3.12 -3.86
C SER A 252 1.90 2.04 -4.36
N ALA A 253 0.87 2.40 -5.12
CA ALA A 253 -0.10 1.44 -5.65
C ALA A 253 0.52 0.54 -6.73
N PHE A 254 1.25 1.12 -7.70
CA PHE A 254 1.92 0.33 -8.72
C PHE A 254 3.08 -0.50 -8.16
N GLY A 255 3.86 0.02 -7.22
CA GLY A 255 4.92 -0.75 -6.59
C GLY A 255 4.39 -1.93 -5.77
N MET A 256 3.19 -1.79 -5.17
CA MET A 256 2.53 -2.90 -4.50
C MET A 256 2.11 -4.00 -5.47
N ASN A 257 1.65 -3.63 -6.68
CA ASN A 257 1.42 -4.59 -7.78
C ASN A 257 2.73 -5.26 -8.21
N ASP A 258 3.78 -4.47 -8.48
CA ASP A 258 5.11 -4.98 -8.86
C ASP A 258 5.67 -5.95 -7.81
N SER A 259 5.43 -5.69 -6.53
CA SER A 259 5.93 -6.53 -5.45
C SER A 259 5.14 -7.82 -5.30
N MET A 260 3.82 -7.82 -5.56
CA MET A 260 3.05 -9.06 -5.66
C MET A 260 3.53 -9.91 -6.85
N ASP A 261 3.73 -9.29 -8.01
CA ASP A 261 4.23 -9.99 -9.20
C ASP A 261 5.64 -10.52 -8.94
N ASN A 262 6.50 -9.72 -8.32
CA ASN A 262 7.86 -10.12 -7.96
C ASN A 262 7.90 -11.25 -6.93
N LEU A 263 6.91 -11.34 -6.05
CA LEU A 263 6.76 -12.45 -5.12
C LEU A 263 6.33 -13.71 -5.87
N LYS A 264 5.32 -13.60 -6.76
CA LYS A 264 4.86 -14.70 -7.62
C LYS A 264 5.99 -15.29 -8.47
N THR A 265 6.78 -14.44 -9.14
CA THR A 265 7.89 -14.89 -9.98
C THR A 265 9.00 -15.52 -9.12
N TRP A 266 9.24 -14.98 -7.92
CA TRP A 266 10.23 -15.59 -7.03
C TRP A 266 9.84 -17.02 -6.64
N GLU A 267 8.59 -17.22 -6.22
CA GLU A 267 8.10 -18.52 -5.79
C GLU A 267 8.04 -19.53 -6.94
N TYR A 268 7.43 -19.12 -8.05
CA TYR A 268 6.99 -20.05 -9.08
C TYR A 268 7.82 -20.02 -10.37
N ASP A 269 8.80 -19.13 -10.50
CA ASP A 269 9.76 -19.12 -11.61
C ASP A 269 11.20 -19.33 -11.11
N ASP A 270 11.59 -18.66 -10.03
CA ASP A 270 12.97 -18.70 -9.51
C ASP A 270 13.22 -19.85 -8.52
N ILE A 271 12.25 -20.20 -7.66
CA ILE A 271 12.37 -21.27 -6.65
C ILE A 271 11.82 -22.60 -7.18
N SER A 272 10.57 -22.62 -7.62
CA SER A 272 9.87 -23.86 -8.02
C SER A 272 10.07 -24.17 -9.51
N HIS A 273 10.88 -25.18 -9.82
CA HIS A 273 11.15 -25.64 -11.18
C HIS A 273 10.47 -26.98 -11.53
N PHE A 274 9.68 -27.54 -10.61
CA PHE A 274 8.87 -28.73 -10.87
C PHE A 274 7.63 -28.39 -11.70
N GLU A 275 7.14 -29.36 -12.46
CA GLU A 275 5.90 -29.22 -13.25
C GLU A 275 4.68 -29.71 -12.46
N SER A 276 4.85 -30.75 -11.64
CA SER A 276 3.79 -31.33 -10.80
C SER A 276 4.28 -31.65 -9.39
N LYS A 277 3.43 -31.35 -8.40
CA LYS A 277 3.58 -31.75 -7.00
C LYS A 277 2.43 -32.69 -6.62
N LEU A 278 2.78 -33.90 -6.19
CA LEU A 278 1.85 -34.94 -5.78
C LEU A 278 1.83 -35.03 -4.26
N ILE A 279 0.70 -34.72 -3.65
CA ILE A 279 0.51 -34.81 -2.19
C ILE A 279 0.17 -36.25 -1.81
N ILE A 280 0.93 -36.83 -0.89
CA ILE A 280 0.80 -38.24 -0.51
C ILE A 280 -0.38 -38.44 0.45
N ASN A 281 -1.09 -39.57 0.34
CA ASN A 281 -2.15 -39.94 1.27
C ASN A 281 -1.62 -40.33 2.66
N ASN A 282 -2.32 -39.90 3.71
CA ASN A 282 -2.03 -40.29 5.09
C ASN A 282 -2.23 -41.80 5.25
N GLY A 283 -1.14 -42.57 5.32
CA GLY A 283 -1.16 -44.04 5.45
C GLY A 283 -0.71 -44.82 4.22
N ALA A 284 -0.27 -44.16 3.14
CA ALA A 284 0.39 -44.84 2.02
C ALA A 284 1.65 -45.59 2.49
N SER A 285 1.89 -46.80 1.97
CA SER A 285 3.09 -47.55 2.32
C SER A 285 4.32 -46.93 1.65
N LEU A 286 5.48 -47.02 2.29
CA LEU A 286 6.74 -46.54 1.71
C LEU A 286 7.05 -47.20 0.36
N SER A 287 6.64 -48.46 0.17
CA SER A 287 6.81 -49.16 -1.11
C SER A 287 5.99 -48.50 -2.22
N ASP A 288 4.71 -48.19 -1.95
CA ASP A 288 3.83 -47.58 -2.96
C ASP A 288 4.30 -46.17 -3.32
N ILE A 289 4.80 -45.41 -2.34
CA ILE A 289 5.39 -44.08 -2.56
C ILE A 289 6.63 -44.20 -3.46
N ASP A 290 7.49 -45.19 -3.20
CA ASP A 290 8.72 -45.41 -3.97
C ASP A 290 8.43 -45.85 -5.41
N ASP A 291 7.36 -46.61 -5.63
CA ASP A 291 6.88 -47.01 -6.97
C ASP A 291 6.35 -45.82 -7.76
N VAL A 292 5.52 -44.96 -7.14
CA VAL A 292 5.06 -43.71 -7.77
C VAL A 292 6.25 -42.80 -8.07
N ARG A 293 7.19 -42.64 -7.13
CA ARG A 293 8.40 -41.82 -7.31
C ARG A 293 9.18 -42.27 -8.55
N LYS A 294 9.36 -43.58 -8.74
CA LYS A 294 10.06 -44.15 -9.90
C LYS A 294 9.28 -43.95 -11.20
N ASP A 295 7.95 -44.14 -11.17
CA ASP A 295 7.09 -43.98 -12.36
C ASP A 295 7.14 -42.55 -12.91
N VAL A 296 7.06 -41.55 -12.01
CA VAL A 296 7.08 -40.13 -12.40
C VAL A 296 8.48 -39.52 -12.45
N ASN A 297 9.53 -40.30 -12.21
CA ASN A 297 10.91 -39.85 -12.05
C ASN A 297 11.04 -38.63 -11.09
N GLY A 298 10.30 -38.69 -9.97
CA GLY A 298 10.18 -37.61 -9.02
C GLY A 298 11.17 -37.69 -7.86
N HIS A 299 11.17 -36.63 -7.05
CA HIS A 299 11.90 -36.56 -5.78
C HIS A 299 10.91 -36.44 -4.64
N THR A 300 11.16 -37.16 -3.55
CA THR A 300 10.34 -37.07 -2.33
C THR A 300 10.82 -35.92 -1.46
N ILE A 301 9.87 -35.14 -0.96
CA ILE A 301 10.11 -34.07 0.02
C ILE A 301 9.24 -34.32 1.26
N MET A 302 9.63 -33.72 2.38
CA MET A 302 8.84 -33.71 3.60
C MET A 302 8.57 -32.27 4.02
N GLU A 303 7.30 -31.96 4.21
CA GLU A 303 6.78 -30.66 4.61
C GLU A 303 5.90 -30.85 5.84
N GLN A 304 6.26 -30.22 6.95
CA GLN A 304 5.51 -30.32 8.20
C GLN A 304 5.48 -28.98 8.94
N ALA A 305 4.45 -28.78 9.74
CA ALA A 305 4.42 -27.66 10.67
C ALA A 305 5.28 -28.00 11.91
N ILE A 306 6.10 -27.05 12.32
CA ILE A 306 6.97 -27.14 13.50
C ILE A 306 6.67 -25.98 14.44
N GLU A 307 6.94 -26.19 15.72
CA GLU A 307 7.04 -25.12 16.71
C GLU A 307 8.53 -24.81 16.92
N ILE A 308 8.91 -23.54 16.81
CA ILE A 308 10.27 -23.05 17.01
C ILE A 308 10.31 -22.14 18.24
N LYS A 309 11.30 -22.35 19.08
CA LYS A 309 11.65 -21.55 20.25
C LYS A 309 13.04 -20.97 20.14
N ALA A 310 13.14 -19.66 20.32
CA ALA A 310 14.40 -18.96 20.46
C ALA A 310 14.24 -17.67 21.27
N GLN A 311 15.22 -17.35 22.13
CA GLN A 311 15.24 -16.13 22.94
C GLN A 311 13.95 -15.83 23.73
N GLY A 312 13.20 -16.87 24.14
CA GLY A 312 11.93 -16.72 24.86
C GLY A 312 10.69 -16.47 23.98
N ASN A 313 10.86 -16.42 22.65
CA ASN A 313 9.78 -16.38 21.68
C ASN A 313 9.46 -17.81 21.19
N GLU A 314 8.17 -18.12 21.06
CA GLU A 314 7.64 -19.38 20.52
C GLU A 314 6.77 -19.03 19.30
N LYS A 315 7.02 -19.71 18.18
CA LYS A 315 6.34 -19.45 16.91
C LYS A 315 6.09 -20.75 16.15
N THR A 316 4.97 -20.78 15.43
CA THR A 316 4.72 -21.83 14.42
C THR A 316 5.46 -21.49 13.14
N ALA A 317 6.10 -22.49 12.54
CA ALA A 317 6.86 -22.37 11.31
C ALA A 317 6.70 -23.61 10.43
N SER A 318 7.21 -23.54 9.20
CA SER A 318 7.26 -24.65 8.26
C SER A 318 8.62 -25.35 8.30
N LEU A 319 8.63 -26.67 8.25
CA LEU A 319 9.82 -27.47 8.03
C LEU A 319 9.75 -28.05 6.63
N LEU A 320 10.75 -27.73 5.81
CA LEU A 320 10.95 -28.33 4.49
C LEU A 320 12.23 -29.16 4.51
N ILE A 321 12.09 -30.44 4.19
CA ILE A 321 13.22 -31.36 4.06
C ILE A 321 13.34 -31.77 2.61
N LEU A 322 14.48 -31.43 2.03
CA LEU A 322 14.79 -31.71 0.64
C LEU A 322 16.25 -32.13 0.52
N ASN A 323 16.51 -33.14 -0.29
CA ASN A 323 17.87 -33.49 -0.70
C ASN A 323 18.26 -32.71 -1.94
N ASP A 324 19.53 -32.76 -2.34
CA ASP A 324 20.04 -32.03 -3.50
C ASP A 324 19.18 -32.34 -4.75
N THR A 325 18.34 -31.37 -5.13
CA THR A 325 17.46 -31.43 -6.31
C THR A 325 17.54 -30.11 -7.05
N ASN A 326 17.48 -30.16 -8.38
CA ASN A 326 17.34 -28.97 -9.22
C ASN A 326 15.87 -28.54 -9.41
N LEU A 327 14.93 -29.16 -8.67
CA LEU A 327 13.50 -28.90 -8.81
C LEU A 327 12.99 -27.81 -7.85
N ILE A 328 13.73 -27.57 -6.75
CA ILE A 328 13.50 -26.48 -5.82
C ILE A 328 14.84 -25.81 -5.56
N SER A 329 15.02 -24.60 -6.08
CA SER A 329 16.23 -23.80 -5.87
C SER A 329 16.11 -22.99 -4.57
N GLN A 330 17.16 -22.97 -3.75
CA GLN A 330 17.19 -22.09 -2.58
C GLN A 330 17.79 -20.74 -2.94
N THR A 331 17.30 -19.69 -2.29
CA THR A 331 17.81 -18.33 -2.49
C THR A 331 18.20 -17.67 -1.18
N ASP A 332 19.05 -16.66 -1.24
CA ASP A 332 19.30 -15.77 -0.11
C ASP A 332 18.16 -14.73 0.03
N LYS A 333 18.22 -13.91 1.07
CA LYS A 333 17.27 -12.82 1.33
C LYS A 333 17.14 -11.77 0.21
N ASN A 334 18.04 -11.78 -0.78
CA ASN A 334 18.08 -10.88 -1.93
C ASN A 334 17.82 -11.62 -3.26
N LYS A 335 17.30 -12.85 -3.22
CA LYS A 335 17.04 -13.72 -4.38
C LYS A 335 18.26 -14.29 -5.09
N ASN A 336 19.46 -14.15 -4.54
CA ASN A 336 20.63 -14.77 -5.15
C ASN A 336 20.61 -16.28 -4.88
N PRO A 337 21.07 -17.13 -5.82
CA PRO A 337 21.16 -18.57 -5.60
C PRO A 337 21.98 -18.90 -4.34
N LEU A 338 21.44 -19.76 -3.49
CA LEU A 338 22.06 -20.26 -2.27
C LEU A 338 22.20 -21.78 -2.37
N SER A 339 23.40 -22.30 -2.19
CA SER A 339 23.63 -23.75 -2.12
C SER A 339 23.74 -24.15 -0.65
N LEU A 340 22.86 -25.04 -0.21
CA LEU A 340 22.88 -25.61 1.13
C LEU A 340 23.63 -26.95 1.11
N SER A 341 24.54 -27.15 2.06
CA SER A 341 25.17 -28.44 2.31
C SER A 341 24.19 -29.40 3.01
N ASN A 342 24.42 -30.71 2.87
CA ASN A 342 23.67 -31.73 3.60
C ASN A 342 23.78 -31.61 5.13
N THR A 343 24.66 -30.77 5.67
CA THR A 343 24.80 -30.54 7.12
C THR A 343 24.25 -29.20 7.59
N ASP A 344 23.80 -28.36 6.67
CA ASP A 344 23.35 -27.00 6.96
C ASP A 344 21.94 -26.99 7.55
N ILE A 345 21.70 -25.96 8.36
CA ILE A 345 20.40 -25.62 8.94
C ILE A 345 20.11 -24.19 8.53
N SER A 346 19.17 -24.06 7.60
CA SER A 346 18.81 -22.77 7.03
C SER A 346 17.49 -22.28 7.62
N LEU A 347 17.51 -21.10 8.23
CA LEU A 347 16.31 -20.45 8.75
C LEU A 347 15.85 -19.36 7.78
N SER A 348 14.54 -19.22 7.55
CA SER A 348 14.03 -18.18 6.66
C SER A 348 14.28 -16.79 7.22
N ALA A 349 14.54 -15.81 6.36
CA ALA A 349 14.91 -14.46 6.76
C ALA A 349 13.84 -13.80 7.65
N LYS A 350 12.55 -13.96 7.31
CA LYS A 350 11.46 -13.40 8.12
C LYS A 350 11.33 -14.06 9.49
N MET A 351 11.55 -15.37 9.57
CA MET A 351 11.54 -16.10 10.84
C MET A 351 12.72 -15.71 11.72
N ALA A 352 13.90 -15.50 11.12
CA ALA A 352 15.08 -14.99 11.83
C ALA A 352 14.84 -13.59 12.42
N GLU A 353 14.21 -12.69 11.65
CA GLU A 353 13.80 -11.35 12.13
C GLU A 353 12.77 -11.44 13.26
N SER A 354 11.74 -12.28 13.12
CA SER A 354 10.68 -12.51 14.12
C SER A 354 11.24 -13.02 15.45
N LEU A 355 12.16 -14.00 15.39
CA LEU A 355 12.79 -14.59 16.57
C LEU A 355 13.98 -13.77 17.10
N ASN A 356 14.39 -12.72 16.40
CA ASN A 356 15.56 -11.89 16.70
C ASN A 356 16.86 -12.70 16.79
N VAL A 357 17.05 -13.64 15.86
CA VAL A 357 18.22 -14.54 15.79
C VAL A 357 18.98 -14.35 14.48
N GLY A 358 20.28 -14.68 14.49
CA GLY A 358 21.15 -14.64 13.33
C GLY A 358 21.91 -15.94 13.08
N VAL A 359 22.76 -15.93 12.05
CA VAL A 359 23.69 -17.04 11.78
C VAL A 359 24.60 -17.25 12.98
N GLY A 360 24.65 -18.49 13.47
CA GLY A 360 25.42 -18.89 14.63
C GLY A 360 24.63 -18.93 15.94
N ASP A 361 23.40 -18.42 15.96
CA ASP A 361 22.51 -18.58 17.13
C ASP A 361 21.90 -19.98 17.16
N THR A 362 21.39 -20.36 18.32
CA THR A 362 20.80 -21.68 18.57
C THR A 362 19.28 -21.55 18.68
N ILE A 363 18.57 -22.44 18.01
CA ILE A 363 17.12 -22.55 18.03
C ILE A 363 16.72 -23.94 18.52
N LYS A 364 15.57 -24.02 19.19
CA LYS A 364 14.92 -25.29 19.55
C LYS A 364 13.68 -25.44 18.72
N TRP A 365 13.43 -26.62 18.19
CA TRP A 365 12.21 -26.88 17.44
C TRP A 365 11.76 -28.33 17.58
N HIS A 366 10.49 -28.57 17.32
CA HIS A 366 9.93 -29.92 17.19
C HIS A 366 8.81 -29.92 16.16
N VAL A 367 8.53 -31.10 15.61
CA VAL A 367 7.34 -31.31 14.79
C VAL A 367 6.10 -31.17 15.67
N ILE A 368 5.12 -30.40 15.22
CA ILE A 368 3.86 -30.25 15.93
C ILE A 368 3.25 -31.63 16.14
N GLY A 369 3.14 -32.02 17.40
CA GLY A 369 2.63 -33.32 17.81
C GLY A 369 3.64 -34.35 18.28
N SER A 370 4.93 -34.02 18.24
CA SER A 370 5.97 -34.75 18.94
C SER A 370 6.43 -33.96 20.16
N ASP A 371 6.80 -34.63 21.25
CA ASP A 371 7.45 -33.99 22.41
C ASP A 371 8.98 -33.95 22.28
N ASP A 372 9.52 -34.43 21.17
CA ASP A 372 10.96 -34.52 20.92
C ASP A 372 11.53 -33.18 20.42
N TRP A 373 11.90 -32.32 21.36
CA TRP A 373 12.59 -31.06 21.06
C TRP A 373 14.02 -31.29 20.62
N VAL A 374 14.35 -30.74 19.45
CA VAL A 374 15.69 -30.77 18.87
C VAL A 374 16.31 -29.39 18.95
N GLU A 375 17.55 -29.32 19.40
CA GLU A 375 18.33 -28.08 19.49
C GLU A 375 19.37 -28.03 18.38
N CYS A 376 19.41 -26.93 17.64
CA CYS A 376 20.29 -26.82 16.49
C CYS A 376 20.80 -25.40 16.26
N LYS A 377 21.97 -25.29 15.65
CA LYS A 377 22.64 -24.01 15.38
C LYS A 377 22.37 -23.57 13.94
N ILE A 378 21.95 -22.32 13.76
CA ILE A 378 21.67 -21.74 12.44
C ILE A 378 23.01 -21.59 11.69
N THR A 379 23.12 -22.22 10.52
CA THR A 379 24.30 -22.08 9.65
C THR A 379 24.05 -21.06 8.55
N ASN A 380 22.82 -20.97 8.05
CA ASN A 380 22.45 -20.13 6.91
C ASN A 380 21.11 -19.44 7.16
N ILE A 381 20.91 -18.32 6.45
CA ILE A 381 19.61 -17.65 6.36
C ILE A 381 19.21 -17.59 4.89
N HIS A 382 18.08 -18.19 4.56
CA HIS A 382 17.54 -18.21 3.19
C HIS A 382 16.40 -17.20 3.03
N GLY A 383 16.18 -16.77 1.78
CA GLY A 383 14.99 -16.04 1.38
C GLY A 383 13.96 -17.01 0.83
N GLU A 384 12.74 -16.91 1.36
CA GLU A 384 11.60 -17.74 1.00
C GLU A 384 10.35 -16.85 1.12
N PRO A 385 9.58 -16.62 0.04
CA PRO A 385 8.49 -15.66 0.07
C PRO A 385 7.25 -16.18 0.82
N LEU A 386 6.94 -17.48 0.75
CA LEU A 386 5.66 -18.02 1.24
C LEU A 386 5.80 -18.88 2.51
N SER A 387 6.84 -19.70 2.59
CA SER A 387 6.96 -20.72 3.64
C SER A 387 8.03 -20.34 4.67
N GLN A 388 7.65 -19.62 5.72
CA GLN A 388 8.61 -19.22 6.76
C GLN A 388 8.96 -20.38 7.71
N GLY A 389 10.25 -20.69 7.83
CA GLY A 389 10.74 -21.70 8.76
C GLY A 389 12.11 -22.27 8.43
N ILE A 390 12.27 -23.59 8.57
CA ILE A 390 13.57 -24.27 8.49
C ILE A 390 13.65 -25.14 7.22
N ILE A 391 14.79 -25.06 6.52
CA ILE A 391 15.17 -26.00 5.46
C ILE A 391 16.33 -26.87 5.94
N LEU A 392 16.19 -28.19 5.79
CA LEU A 392 17.18 -29.23 6.14
C LEU A 392 17.31 -30.28 5.02
N SER A 393 18.40 -31.04 5.03
CA SER A 393 18.54 -32.27 4.25
C SER A 393 17.99 -33.48 5.02
N SER A 394 17.70 -34.60 4.33
CA SER A 394 17.35 -35.85 5.02
C SER A 394 18.52 -36.37 5.87
N ASP A 395 19.76 -36.23 5.40
CA ASP A 395 20.95 -36.66 6.12
C ASP A 395 21.08 -35.93 7.48
N LYS A 396 20.76 -34.63 7.50
CA LYS A 396 20.77 -33.83 8.73
C LYS A 396 19.63 -34.23 9.65
N LEU A 397 18.46 -34.55 9.10
CA LEU A 397 17.33 -35.01 9.89
C LEU A 397 17.65 -36.32 10.62
N ASP A 398 18.29 -37.27 9.92
CA ASP A 398 18.72 -38.55 10.48
C ASP A 398 19.79 -38.35 11.58
N GLU A 399 20.72 -37.39 11.41
CA GLU A 399 21.71 -37.00 12.43
C GLU A 399 21.04 -36.48 13.71
N LEU A 400 19.90 -35.80 13.56
CA LEU A 400 19.09 -35.30 14.68
C LEU A 400 18.21 -36.39 15.32
N GLY A 401 18.26 -37.63 14.81
CA GLY A 401 17.50 -38.76 15.33
C GLY A 401 16.03 -38.79 14.91
N LEU A 402 15.65 -38.00 13.91
CA LEU A 402 14.29 -37.94 13.36
C LEU A 402 14.22 -38.70 12.04
N ASN A 403 13.10 -39.37 11.78
CA ASN A 403 12.92 -40.15 10.56
C ASN A 403 12.31 -39.30 9.44
N PHE A 404 12.85 -39.44 8.22
CA PHE A 404 12.25 -38.84 7.04
C PHE A 404 10.94 -39.54 6.66
N THR A 405 9.84 -38.79 6.66
CA THR A 405 8.52 -39.27 6.19
C THR A 405 8.08 -38.45 4.98
N PRO A 406 8.12 -39.01 3.76
CA PRO A 406 7.68 -38.31 2.56
C PRO A 406 6.25 -37.79 2.69
N THR A 407 6.03 -36.50 2.45
CA THR A 407 4.68 -35.91 2.41
C THR A 407 4.27 -35.53 0.99
N SER A 408 5.22 -35.32 0.10
CA SER A 408 4.96 -35.00 -1.31
C SER A 408 6.05 -35.56 -2.23
N ILE A 409 5.69 -35.76 -3.50
CA ILE A 409 6.61 -36.05 -4.60
C ILE A 409 6.57 -34.88 -5.56
N ILE A 410 7.72 -34.32 -5.90
CA ILE A 410 7.87 -33.29 -6.93
C ILE A 410 8.50 -33.88 -8.18
N THR A 411 8.05 -33.49 -9.36
CA THR A 411 8.60 -33.98 -10.63
C THR A 411 8.56 -32.91 -11.71
N SER A 412 9.50 -32.99 -12.66
CA SER A 412 9.51 -32.19 -13.89
C SER A 412 8.50 -32.67 -14.93
N GLN A 413 7.81 -33.79 -14.68
CA GLN A 413 6.77 -34.30 -15.57
C GLN A 413 5.41 -33.70 -15.21
N ASN A 414 4.58 -33.46 -16.22
CA ASN A 414 3.18 -33.17 -15.99
C ASN A 414 2.45 -34.50 -15.75
N VAL A 415 1.88 -34.66 -14.55
CA VAL A 415 1.29 -35.93 -14.11
C VAL A 415 -0.23 -35.83 -14.04
N ASP A 416 -0.90 -36.41 -15.03
CA ASP A 416 -2.36 -36.52 -15.07
C ASP A 416 -2.89 -37.87 -14.53
N LYS A 417 -1.98 -38.79 -14.18
CA LYS A 417 -2.32 -40.15 -13.74
C LYS A 417 -2.71 -40.15 -12.26
N GLU A 418 -3.85 -40.77 -11.95
CA GLU A 418 -4.27 -41.03 -10.57
C GLU A 418 -3.54 -42.24 -9.98
N TYR A 419 -3.15 -42.13 -8.71
CA TYR A 419 -2.56 -43.22 -7.94
C TYR A 419 -3.27 -43.32 -6.60
N ASP A 420 -3.54 -44.53 -6.13
CA ASP A 420 -4.23 -44.76 -4.85
C ASP A 420 -3.45 -44.18 -3.64
N SER A 421 -2.11 -44.14 -3.73
CA SER A 421 -1.23 -43.57 -2.70
C SER A 421 -1.13 -42.05 -2.73
N ILE A 422 -1.73 -41.37 -3.72
CA ILE A 422 -1.67 -39.92 -3.90
C ILE A 422 -3.04 -39.30 -3.61
N LYS A 423 -3.06 -38.30 -2.75
CA LYS A 423 -4.25 -37.55 -2.35
C LYS A 423 -4.71 -36.59 -3.44
N SER A 424 -3.76 -35.86 -4.01
CA SER A 424 -4.02 -34.84 -5.03
C SER A 424 -2.74 -34.52 -5.80
N VAL A 425 -2.88 -34.24 -7.08
CA VAL A 425 -1.82 -33.68 -7.91
C VAL A 425 -2.13 -32.20 -8.13
N THR A 426 -1.11 -31.36 -8.05
CA THR A 426 -1.22 -29.95 -8.38
C THR A 426 -0.08 -29.56 -9.29
N THR A 427 -0.41 -28.97 -10.44
CA THR A 427 0.60 -28.51 -11.39
C THR A 427 1.09 -27.11 -11.03
N LEU A 428 2.31 -26.76 -11.48
CA LEU A 428 2.83 -25.41 -11.29
C LEU A 428 1.93 -24.34 -11.94
N SER A 429 1.29 -24.68 -13.07
CA SER A 429 0.34 -23.81 -13.74
C SER A 429 -0.92 -23.56 -12.89
N GLU A 430 -1.48 -24.60 -12.28
CA GLU A 430 -2.61 -24.46 -11.34
C GLU A 430 -2.22 -23.67 -10.10
N MET A 431 -0.99 -23.83 -9.58
CA MET A 431 -0.50 -23.01 -8.46
C MET A 431 -0.43 -21.52 -8.82
N LYS A 432 0.03 -21.19 -10.04
CA LYS A 432 0.06 -19.81 -10.56
C LYS A 432 -1.34 -19.24 -10.78
N GLU A 433 -2.29 -20.04 -11.24
CA GLU A 433 -3.70 -19.62 -11.40
C GLU A 433 -4.36 -19.38 -10.03
N ASN A 434 -4.19 -20.31 -9.10
CA ASN A 434 -4.65 -20.17 -7.71
C ASN A 434 -4.06 -18.91 -7.05
N TRP A 435 -2.80 -18.58 -7.36
CA TRP A 435 -2.18 -17.32 -6.91
C TRP A 435 -2.89 -16.08 -7.46
N ASP A 436 -3.20 -16.06 -8.75
CA ASP A 436 -3.89 -14.93 -9.38
C ASP A 436 -5.29 -14.74 -8.79
N GLU A 437 -6.00 -15.83 -8.52
CA GLU A 437 -7.31 -15.78 -7.85
C GLU A 437 -7.17 -15.34 -6.39
N MET A 438 -6.16 -15.85 -5.67
CA MET A 438 -5.90 -15.54 -4.26
C MET A 438 -5.41 -14.10 -4.03
N SER A 439 -4.69 -13.51 -4.99
CA SER A 439 -4.18 -12.13 -4.93
C SER A 439 -5.16 -11.09 -5.51
N GLY A 440 -6.28 -11.53 -6.10
CA GLY A 440 -7.28 -10.66 -6.71
C GLY A 440 -7.87 -9.61 -5.75
N SER A 441 -7.95 -9.90 -4.45
CA SER A 441 -8.39 -8.92 -3.44
C SER A 441 -7.44 -7.74 -3.29
N ILE A 442 -6.14 -8.03 -3.22
CA ILE A 442 -5.06 -7.06 -3.13
C ILE A 442 -5.03 -6.23 -4.42
N MET A 443 -5.18 -6.87 -5.59
CA MET A 443 -5.21 -6.17 -6.88
C MET A 443 -6.44 -5.28 -7.05
N MET A 444 -7.60 -5.69 -6.53
CA MET A 444 -8.79 -4.84 -6.49
C MET A 444 -8.55 -3.59 -5.64
N MET A 445 -7.89 -3.74 -4.49
CA MET A 445 -7.52 -2.60 -3.65
C MET A 445 -6.54 -1.67 -4.37
N VAL A 446 -5.47 -2.19 -4.98
CA VAL A 446 -4.53 -1.41 -5.79
C VAL A 446 -5.25 -0.62 -6.89
N SER A 447 -6.20 -1.24 -7.58
CA SER A 447 -6.98 -0.59 -8.64
C SER A 447 -7.81 0.60 -8.13
N ILE A 448 -8.45 0.46 -6.96
CA ILE A 448 -9.19 1.55 -6.30
C ILE A 448 -8.23 2.69 -5.93
N LEU A 449 -7.04 2.38 -5.42
CA LEU A 449 -6.03 3.37 -5.03
C LEU A 449 -5.53 4.16 -6.24
N ILE A 450 -5.25 3.48 -7.36
CA ILE A 450 -4.86 4.13 -8.63
C ILE A 450 -5.97 5.08 -9.09
N PHE A 451 -7.23 4.63 -9.07
CA PHE A 451 -8.37 5.46 -9.46
C PHE A 451 -8.43 6.77 -8.64
N PHE A 452 -8.35 6.68 -7.31
CA PHE A 452 -8.40 7.86 -6.45
C PHE A 452 -7.14 8.73 -6.57
N ALA A 453 -5.96 8.15 -6.82
CA ALA A 453 -4.74 8.91 -7.04
C ALA A 453 -4.79 9.73 -8.34
N VAL A 454 -5.32 9.16 -9.43
CA VAL A 454 -5.56 9.88 -10.69
C VAL A 454 -6.61 10.98 -10.50
N LEU A 455 -7.71 10.69 -9.80
CA LEU A 455 -8.75 11.67 -9.48
C LEU A 455 -8.18 12.85 -8.69
N LEU A 456 -7.34 12.57 -7.69
CA LEU A 456 -6.65 13.59 -6.90
C LEU A 456 -5.74 14.45 -7.79
N ALA A 457 -4.97 13.82 -8.68
CA ALA A 457 -4.09 14.52 -9.61
C ALA A 457 -4.86 15.51 -10.48
N ILE A 458 -6.00 15.09 -11.03
CA ILE A 458 -6.88 15.95 -11.84
C ILE A 458 -7.35 17.16 -11.02
N VAL A 459 -7.87 16.94 -9.81
CA VAL A 459 -8.39 18.01 -8.95
C VAL A 459 -7.31 19.01 -8.55
N VAL A 460 -6.14 18.52 -8.12
CA VAL A 460 -5.01 19.35 -7.70
C VAL A 460 -4.48 20.18 -8.86
N LEU A 461 -4.20 19.54 -10.00
CA LEU A 461 -3.66 20.21 -11.17
C LEU A 461 -4.67 21.21 -11.74
N TYR A 462 -5.97 20.88 -11.71
CA TYR A 462 -7.03 21.78 -12.14
C TYR A 462 -7.06 23.05 -11.28
N ASN A 463 -7.05 22.89 -9.96
CA ASN A 463 -7.04 24.03 -9.04
C ASN A 463 -5.79 24.89 -9.24
N LEU A 464 -4.62 24.24 -9.40
CA LEU A 464 -3.37 24.92 -9.70
C LEU A 464 -3.44 25.73 -11.01
N GLY A 465 -3.99 25.13 -12.07
CA GLY A 465 -4.14 25.77 -13.37
C GLY A 465 -5.02 27.02 -13.33
N ILE A 466 -6.16 26.96 -12.64
CA ILE A 466 -7.02 28.13 -12.43
C ILE A 466 -6.26 29.23 -11.70
N LEU A 467 -5.63 28.85 -10.59
CA LEU A 467 -5.02 29.80 -9.68
C LEU A 467 -3.87 30.55 -10.38
N SER A 468 -2.98 29.82 -11.06
CA SER A 468 -1.92 30.39 -11.88
C SER A 468 -2.47 31.33 -12.97
N PHE A 469 -3.52 30.92 -13.68
CA PHE A 469 -4.12 31.76 -14.72
C PHE A 469 -4.65 33.08 -14.16
N THR A 470 -5.43 33.05 -13.08
CA THR A 470 -6.06 34.28 -12.56
C THR A 470 -5.10 35.25 -11.88
N GLU A 471 -3.99 34.77 -11.31
CA GLU A 471 -3.00 35.65 -10.70
C GLU A 471 -2.12 36.35 -11.75
N ILE A 472 -1.83 35.67 -12.86
CA ILE A 472 -0.96 36.16 -13.93
C ILE A 472 -1.80 36.84 -15.03
N GLU A 473 -3.13 36.84 -14.92
CA GLU A 473 -4.05 37.38 -15.92
C GLU A 473 -3.71 38.82 -16.34
N ARG A 474 -3.46 39.69 -15.35
CA ARG A 474 -3.06 41.09 -15.57
C ARG A 474 -1.70 41.23 -16.25
N GLU A 475 -0.74 40.38 -15.88
CA GLU A 475 0.61 40.36 -16.47
C GLU A 475 0.57 39.85 -17.92
N ILE A 476 -0.26 38.85 -18.20
CA ILE A 476 -0.54 38.34 -19.55
C ILE A 476 -1.20 39.42 -20.40
N ALA A 477 -2.15 40.18 -19.84
CA ALA A 477 -2.80 41.29 -20.54
C ALA A 477 -1.77 42.37 -20.93
N THR A 478 -0.88 42.75 -20.01
CA THR A 478 0.18 43.75 -20.29
C THR A 478 1.16 43.24 -21.35
N LEU A 479 1.60 41.98 -21.26
CA LEU A 479 2.50 41.41 -22.26
C LEU A 479 1.83 41.32 -23.65
N LYS A 480 0.53 41.02 -23.70
CA LYS A 480 -0.23 40.99 -24.96
C LYS A 480 -0.36 42.39 -25.58
N VAL A 481 -0.56 43.44 -24.77
CA VAL A 481 -0.51 44.85 -25.21
C VAL A 481 0.89 45.24 -25.70
N LEU A 482 1.95 44.72 -25.08
CA LEU A 482 3.34 44.89 -25.53
C LEU A 482 3.69 44.08 -26.79
N GLY A 483 2.74 43.34 -27.37
CA GLY A 483 2.91 42.63 -28.63
C GLY A 483 3.35 41.17 -28.53
N PHE A 484 3.37 40.58 -27.33
CA PHE A 484 3.66 39.15 -27.18
C PHE A 484 2.55 38.30 -27.81
N LYS A 485 2.94 37.28 -28.59
CA LYS A 485 1.99 36.36 -29.21
C LYS A 485 1.34 35.48 -28.14
N THR A 486 0.05 35.17 -28.33
CA THR A 486 -0.70 34.28 -27.44
C THR A 486 0.01 32.93 -27.23
N GLY A 487 0.67 32.39 -28.27
CA GLY A 487 1.42 31.13 -28.17
C GLY A 487 2.60 31.18 -27.19
N ASP A 488 3.32 32.31 -27.13
CA ASP A 488 4.48 32.47 -26.23
C ASP A 488 4.02 32.60 -24.78
N LEU A 489 2.89 33.28 -24.54
CA LEU A 489 2.24 33.39 -23.23
C LEU A 489 1.70 32.03 -22.74
N ARG A 490 1.14 31.21 -23.64
CA ARG A 490 0.74 29.83 -23.32
C ARG A 490 1.93 28.97 -22.93
N LYS A 491 3.05 29.05 -23.67
CA LYS A 491 4.29 28.32 -23.35
C LYS A 491 4.84 28.68 -21.98
N LEU A 492 4.75 29.96 -21.60
CA LEU A 492 5.21 30.45 -20.32
C LEU A 492 4.44 29.80 -19.15
N LEU A 493 3.10 29.77 -19.20
CA LEU A 493 2.27 29.06 -18.21
C LEU A 493 2.48 27.54 -18.20
N LEU A 494 2.57 26.93 -19.38
CA LEU A 494 2.85 25.49 -19.52
C LEU A 494 4.17 25.11 -18.86
N THR A 495 5.22 25.89 -19.11
CA THR A 495 6.55 25.64 -18.55
C THR A 495 6.52 25.72 -17.02
N GLN A 496 5.74 26.65 -16.45
CA GLN A 496 5.62 26.79 -15.00
C GLN A 496 5.03 25.54 -14.35
N ASN A 497 3.87 25.11 -14.84
CA ASN A 497 3.18 23.96 -14.26
C ASN A 497 3.96 22.66 -14.50
N ILE A 498 4.61 22.49 -15.65
CA ILE A 498 5.48 21.34 -15.90
C ILE A 498 6.67 21.31 -14.93
N ILE A 499 7.27 22.46 -14.58
CA ILE A 499 8.37 22.50 -13.60
C ILE A 499 7.88 22.05 -12.21
N PHE A 500 6.73 22.55 -11.75
CA PHE A 500 6.18 22.10 -10.46
C PHE A 500 5.78 20.63 -10.48
N THR A 501 5.21 20.16 -11.59
CA THR A 501 4.91 18.74 -11.79
C THR A 501 6.18 17.89 -11.76
N ALA A 502 7.26 18.32 -12.40
CA ALA A 502 8.54 17.60 -12.42
C ALA A 502 9.19 17.53 -11.04
N ILE A 503 9.20 18.63 -10.29
CA ILE A 503 9.73 18.64 -8.92
C ILE A 503 8.85 17.73 -8.02
N GLY A 504 7.53 17.85 -8.12
CA GLY A 504 6.60 17.00 -7.38
C GLY A 504 6.77 15.52 -7.72
N PHE A 505 7.00 15.18 -8.99
CA PHE A 505 7.26 13.81 -9.43
C PHE A 505 8.54 13.24 -8.84
N ILE A 506 9.65 13.98 -8.91
CA ILE A 506 10.94 13.55 -8.36
C ILE A 506 10.84 13.34 -6.85
N LEU A 507 10.14 14.21 -6.13
CA LEU A 507 9.95 14.08 -4.68
C LEU A 507 8.90 13.01 -4.31
N GLY A 508 7.94 12.77 -5.20
CA GLY A 508 6.85 11.81 -5.01
C GLY A 508 7.30 10.36 -5.10
N ILE A 509 8.31 10.04 -5.93
CA ILE A 509 8.86 8.69 -6.04
C ILE A 509 9.40 8.15 -4.70
N PRO A 510 10.35 8.81 -4.02
CA PRO A 510 10.88 8.28 -2.75
C PRO A 510 9.81 8.27 -1.66
N LEU A 511 8.88 9.23 -1.66
CA LEU A 511 7.75 9.21 -0.73
C LEU A 511 6.82 8.02 -1.01
N GLY A 512 6.48 7.75 -2.26
CA GLY A 512 5.63 6.62 -2.65
C GLY A 512 6.27 5.27 -2.34
N PHE A 513 7.58 5.14 -2.60
CA PHE A 513 8.34 3.95 -2.21
C PHE A 513 8.30 3.75 -0.69
N TYR A 514 8.51 4.81 0.09
CA TYR A 514 8.42 4.75 1.55
C TYR A 514 7.01 4.37 2.05
N LEU A 515 5.94 4.91 1.43
CA LEU A 515 4.58 4.53 1.79
C LEU A 515 4.30 3.05 1.49
N MET A 516 4.78 2.56 0.34
CA MET A 516 4.64 1.15 -0.03
C MET A 516 5.37 0.23 0.96
N THR A 517 6.61 0.53 1.34
CA THR A 517 7.37 -0.29 2.30
C THR A 517 6.64 -0.38 3.65
N LEU A 518 6.11 0.75 4.15
CA LEU A 518 5.34 0.76 5.39
C LEU A 518 4.11 -0.15 5.34
N MET A 519 3.48 -0.26 4.18
CA MET A 519 2.29 -1.10 3.99
C MET A 519 2.64 -2.58 3.84
N MET A 520 3.78 -2.89 3.23
CA MET A 520 4.29 -4.27 3.12
C MET A 520 4.76 -4.81 4.46
N ASP A 521 5.41 -3.97 5.28
CA ASP A 521 5.81 -4.35 6.64
C ASP A 521 4.59 -4.70 7.52
N ALA A 522 3.42 -4.11 7.22
CA ALA A 522 2.17 -4.39 7.92
C ALA A 522 1.50 -5.73 7.53
N ALA A 523 2.01 -6.43 6.51
CA ALA A 523 1.50 -7.72 6.07
C ALA A 523 1.90 -8.89 7.00
N GLY A 524 2.65 -8.62 8.06
CA GLY A 524 2.92 -9.58 9.13
C GLY A 524 4.17 -10.44 8.93
N GLU A 525 4.18 -11.61 9.56
CA GLU A 525 5.33 -12.52 9.60
C GLU A 525 5.20 -13.69 8.61
N SER A 526 4.02 -13.89 8.01
CA SER A 526 3.76 -15.01 7.10
C SER A 526 4.41 -14.86 5.73
N LEU A 527 4.59 -13.63 5.25
CA LEU A 527 5.12 -13.34 3.92
C LEU A 527 6.42 -12.52 4.00
N TYR A 528 7.37 -12.87 3.14
CA TYR A 528 8.60 -12.10 2.98
C TYR A 528 8.56 -11.31 1.67
N TYR A 529 8.31 -10.01 1.78
CA TYR A 529 8.28 -9.10 0.64
C TYR A 529 9.66 -8.50 0.38
N ILE A 530 10.04 -8.45 -0.90
CA ILE A 530 11.10 -7.55 -1.36
C ILE A 530 10.40 -6.37 -2.05
N PRO A 531 10.41 -5.18 -1.43
CA PRO A 531 9.85 -3.97 -2.03
C PRO A 531 10.43 -3.73 -3.42
N SER A 532 9.61 -3.92 -4.45
CA SER A 532 10.01 -3.78 -5.85
C SER A 532 9.24 -2.63 -6.50
N LEU A 533 9.94 -1.93 -7.38
CA LEU A 533 9.36 -0.85 -8.17
C LEU A 533 10.00 -0.88 -9.55
N THR A 534 9.24 -1.32 -10.54
CA THR A 534 9.76 -1.48 -11.90
C THR A 534 9.91 -0.11 -12.57
N LEU A 535 10.91 0.00 -13.44
CA LEU A 535 11.12 1.23 -14.21
C LEU A 535 9.90 1.53 -15.10
N GLU A 536 9.21 0.50 -15.59
CA GLU A 536 7.99 0.61 -16.37
C GLU A 536 6.87 1.33 -15.60
N ASN A 537 6.63 0.95 -14.35
CA ASN A 537 5.61 1.57 -13.52
C ASN A 537 5.97 2.96 -13.01
N ILE A 538 7.27 3.26 -12.84
CA ILE A 538 7.73 4.65 -12.63
C ILE A 538 7.43 5.50 -13.86
N ILE A 539 7.74 4.99 -15.05
CA ILE A 539 7.45 5.69 -16.31
C ILE A 539 5.94 5.87 -16.48
N LEU A 540 5.13 4.84 -16.22
CA LEU A 540 3.68 4.90 -16.30
C LEU A 540 3.09 5.94 -15.34
N SER A 541 3.56 5.96 -14.08
CA SER A 541 3.20 6.99 -13.10
C SER A 541 3.55 8.40 -13.60
N GLY A 542 4.71 8.55 -14.24
CA GLY A 542 5.12 9.79 -14.88
C GLY A 542 4.21 10.18 -16.04
N VAL A 543 3.95 9.27 -16.97
CA VAL A 543 3.07 9.48 -18.13
C VAL A 543 1.69 9.92 -17.66
N ILE A 544 1.07 9.24 -16.69
CA ILE A 544 -0.23 9.61 -16.13
C ILE A 544 -0.17 11.03 -15.55
N THR A 545 0.81 11.32 -14.69
CA THR A 545 0.94 12.61 -14.00
C THR A 545 1.15 13.78 -14.97
N PHE A 546 2.08 13.61 -15.93
CA PHE A 546 2.37 14.64 -16.92
C PHE A 546 1.26 14.78 -17.96
N ALA A 547 0.61 13.69 -18.37
CA ALA A 547 -0.54 13.76 -19.28
C ALA A 547 -1.68 14.56 -18.63
N VAL A 548 -2.04 14.27 -17.38
CA VAL A 548 -3.06 15.03 -16.65
C VAL A 548 -2.64 16.51 -16.54
N SER A 549 -1.37 16.78 -16.20
CA SER A 549 -0.85 18.16 -16.11
C SER A 549 -1.00 18.90 -17.44
N ILE A 550 -0.62 18.29 -18.56
CA ILE A 550 -0.70 18.89 -19.89
C ILE A 550 -2.16 19.12 -20.28
N VAL A 551 -3.04 18.13 -20.12
CA VAL A 551 -4.47 18.24 -20.47
C VAL A 551 -5.12 19.41 -19.72
N VAL A 552 -4.93 19.46 -18.41
CA VAL A 552 -5.47 20.54 -17.57
C VAL A 552 -4.94 21.91 -18.01
N ASN A 553 -3.63 22.00 -18.30
CA ASN A 553 -3.04 23.25 -18.78
C ASN A 553 -3.55 23.68 -20.15
N LEU A 554 -3.80 22.74 -21.07
CA LEU A 554 -4.35 23.04 -22.38
C LEU A 554 -5.76 23.63 -22.26
N LEU A 555 -6.58 23.09 -21.35
CA LEU A 555 -7.91 23.61 -21.05
C LEU A 555 -7.85 25.07 -20.58
N PHE A 556 -6.95 25.43 -19.66
CA PHE A 556 -6.84 26.82 -19.19
C PHE A 556 -6.20 27.77 -20.18
N SER A 557 -5.14 27.31 -20.85
CA SER A 557 -4.43 28.15 -21.81
C SER A 557 -5.30 28.54 -23.02
N SER A 558 -6.37 27.79 -23.29
CA SER A 558 -7.41 28.17 -24.26
C SER A 558 -8.14 29.46 -23.87
N LYS A 559 -8.32 29.75 -22.57
CA LYS A 559 -8.98 30.95 -22.07
C LYS A 559 -8.17 32.23 -22.34
N ILE A 560 -6.83 32.14 -22.44
CA ILE A 560 -5.96 33.28 -22.81
C ILE A 560 -6.32 33.86 -24.18
N LYS A 561 -6.82 33.02 -25.11
CA LYS A 561 -7.18 33.46 -26.46
C LYS A 561 -8.28 34.53 -26.42
N ASN A 562 -9.25 34.35 -25.54
CA ASN A 562 -10.45 35.18 -25.41
C ASN A 562 -10.32 36.26 -24.32
N LEU A 563 -9.10 36.49 -23.82
CA LEU A 563 -8.87 37.46 -22.75
C LEU A 563 -9.07 38.89 -23.27
N ASN A 564 -10.03 39.61 -22.67
CA ASN A 564 -10.34 41.00 -22.96
C ASN A 564 -9.30 41.91 -22.29
N MET A 565 -8.36 42.43 -23.09
CA MET A 565 -7.23 43.25 -22.61
C MET A 565 -7.69 44.55 -21.94
N VAL A 566 -8.77 45.16 -22.43
CA VAL A 566 -9.28 46.44 -21.90
C VAL A 566 -9.87 46.24 -20.50
N GLU A 567 -10.58 45.13 -20.31
CA GLU A 567 -11.25 44.82 -19.05
C GLU A 567 -10.24 44.40 -17.98
N ALA A 568 -9.22 43.61 -18.35
CA ALA A 568 -8.15 43.21 -17.43
C ALA A 568 -7.29 44.39 -16.92
N LEU A 569 -7.27 45.52 -17.65
CA LEU A 569 -6.52 46.73 -17.28
C LEU A 569 -7.38 47.83 -16.64
N LYS A 570 -8.71 47.75 -16.72
CA LYS A 570 -9.64 48.76 -16.19
C LYS A 570 -9.72 48.83 -14.66
N ASP A 571 -9.37 47.76 -13.95
CA ASP A 571 -9.36 47.68 -12.47
C ASP A 571 -8.35 48.62 -11.76
N VAL A 572 -7.65 49.49 -12.50
CA VAL A 572 -6.53 50.33 -12.01
C VAL A 572 -6.88 51.83 -12.00
N GLU A 573 -7.91 52.26 -12.73
CA GLU A 573 -8.51 53.59 -12.59
C GLU A 573 -9.61 53.58 -11.54
#